data_AF-A0ABD0LAP7-F1
#
_entry.id   AF-A0ABD0LAP7-F1
#
_cell.length_a   1.000
_cell.length_b   1.000
_cell.length_c   1.000
_cell.angle_alpha   90.00
_cell.angle_beta   90.00
_cell.angle_gamma   90.00
#
_symmetry.space_group_name_H-M   'P 1'
#
loop_
_entity.id
_entity.type
_entity.pdbx_description
1 polymer ?
#
loop_
_entity_poly.entity_id
_entity_poly.type
_entity_poly.pdbx_seq_one_letter_code
_entity_poly.pdbx_strand_id
1 'polypeptide(L)'
;MSEAGEGCLDHELSRQMAVLVEQLTTSGSPSLDVEVMKKLKRICRTSDLYVEHAFRLLMTQLEKGHAEIRLSTFQIIDELFNRSHAFQTDQDQPLPPPKAAAQKLRADTLKAVQQWHEKYSSGYKKLALGFNYLKTCKHVCSQ
;
A
#
# COMPACT_ATOMS: atom_id res chain seq x y z
N MET A 1 31.45 6.65 -25.88
CA MET A 1 30.28 7.38 -25.33
C MET A 1 29.07 6.85 -26.08
N SER A 2 28.41 5.85 -25.51
CA SER A 2 27.21 5.25 -26.09
C SER A 2 25.99 5.82 -25.38
N GLU A 3 25.05 6.29 -26.18
CA GLU A 3 23.86 7.04 -25.80
C GLU A 3 23.03 6.25 -24.78
N ALA A 4 22.78 6.88 -23.64
CA ALA A 4 21.78 6.42 -22.69
C ALA A 4 20.42 6.56 -23.37
N GLY A 5 19.70 5.45 -23.55
CA GLY A 5 18.30 5.50 -23.95
C GLY A 5 17.50 6.20 -22.86
N GLU A 6 17.20 7.49 -23.07
CA GLU A 6 16.24 8.24 -22.28
C GLU A 6 14.86 7.59 -22.45
N GLY A 7 14.42 6.84 -21.45
CA GLY A 7 13.07 6.28 -21.38
C GLY A 7 12.05 7.40 -21.19
N CYS A 8 11.59 8.00 -22.28
CA CYS A 8 10.52 8.99 -22.25
C CYS A 8 9.15 8.29 -22.18
N LEU A 9 8.25 8.81 -21.36
CA LEU A 9 6.86 8.35 -21.30
C LEU A 9 6.13 8.72 -22.60
N ASP A 10 5.26 7.84 -23.07
CA ASP A 10 4.37 8.16 -24.20
C ASP A 10 3.38 9.25 -23.75
N HIS A 11 3.36 10.35 -24.50
CA HIS A 11 2.61 11.54 -24.13
C HIS A 11 1.10 11.29 -24.03
N GLU A 12 0.55 10.44 -24.90
CA GLU A 12 -0.89 10.15 -24.90
C GLU A 12 -1.26 9.23 -23.73
N LEU A 13 -0.47 8.19 -23.44
CA LEU A 13 -0.65 7.33 -22.27
C LEU A 13 -0.50 8.10 -20.96
N SER A 14 0.47 9.01 -20.87
CA SER A 14 0.63 9.91 -19.71
C SER A 14 -0.59 10.80 -19.52
N ARG A 15 -1.09 11.41 -20.61
CA ARG A 15 -2.32 12.22 -20.55
C ARG A 15 -3.53 11.39 -20.13
N GLN A 16 -3.67 10.20 -20.69
CA GLN A 16 -4.74 9.27 -20.32
C GLN A 16 -4.66 8.87 -18.84
N MET A 17 -3.46 8.59 -18.32
CA MET A 17 -3.26 8.30 -16.90
C MET A 17 -3.72 9.45 -16.01
N ALA A 18 -3.37 10.69 -16.35
CA ALA A 18 -3.82 11.86 -15.59
C ALA A 18 -5.35 11.96 -15.52
N VAL A 19 -6.04 11.73 -16.65
CA VAL A 19 -7.51 11.72 -16.71
C VAL A 19 -8.10 10.61 -15.83
N LEU A 20 -7.51 9.41 -15.85
CA LEU A 20 -8.00 8.28 -15.03
C LEU A 20 -7.81 8.55 -13.53
N VAL A 21 -6.67 9.12 -13.12
CA VAL A 21 -6.40 9.50 -11.72
C VAL A 21 -7.38 10.57 -11.26
N GLU A 22 -7.59 11.62 -12.07
CA GLU A 22 -8.56 12.66 -11.76
C GLU A 22 -9.96 12.07 -11.61
N GLN A 23 -10.43 11.29 -12.60
CA GLN A 23 -11.74 10.66 -12.56
C GLN A 23 -11.98 9.80 -11.32
N LEU A 24 -11.00 8.97 -10.93
CA LEU A 24 -11.13 8.11 -9.75
C LEU A 24 -11.16 8.92 -8.45
N THR A 25 -10.47 10.06 -8.41
CA THR A 25 -10.32 10.85 -7.17
C THR A 25 -11.36 11.95 -7.03
N THR A 26 -12.05 12.35 -8.10
CA THR A 26 -13.10 13.39 -8.05
C THR A 26 -14.50 12.85 -8.33
N SER A 27 -14.70 11.53 -8.25
CA SER A 27 -16.00 10.89 -8.50
C SER A 27 -17.04 11.15 -7.40
N GLY A 28 -16.60 11.53 -6.19
CA GLY A 28 -17.47 11.63 -5.00
C GLY A 28 -18.03 10.28 -4.55
N SER A 29 -17.50 9.16 -5.07
CA SER A 29 -17.95 7.82 -4.72
C SER A 29 -17.10 7.25 -3.58
N PRO A 30 -17.70 6.52 -2.62
CA PRO A 30 -16.97 5.92 -1.50
C PRO A 30 -16.08 4.73 -1.92
N SER A 31 -16.24 4.23 -3.14
CA SER A 31 -15.46 3.15 -3.74
C SER A 31 -14.97 3.54 -5.13
N LEU A 32 -13.87 2.92 -5.56
CA LEU A 32 -13.28 3.15 -6.87
C LEU A 32 -14.09 2.50 -7.98
N ASP A 33 -14.20 3.18 -9.12
CA ASP A 33 -14.72 2.57 -10.34
C ASP A 33 -13.76 1.48 -10.83
N VAL A 34 -14.30 0.26 -10.93
CA VAL A 34 -13.53 -0.95 -11.25
C VAL A 34 -12.94 -0.90 -12.66
N GLU A 35 -13.66 -0.34 -13.63
CA GLU A 35 -13.24 -0.32 -15.03
C GLU A 35 -12.19 0.77 -15.28
N VAL A 36 -12.34 1.94 -14.66
CA VAL A 36 -11.35 3.03 -14.68
C VAL A 36 -10.07 2.56 -13.97
N MET A 37 -10.19 1.87 -12.83
CA MET A 37 -9.05 1.31 -12.12
C MET A 37 -8.34 0.21 -12.93
N LYS A 38 -9.08 -0.64 -13.66
CA LYS A 38 -8.47 -1.62 -14.58
C LYS A 38 -7.66 -0.95 -15.69
N LYS A 39 -8.15 0.18 -16.24
CA LYS A 39 -7.41 0.96 -17.25
C LYS A 39 -6.14 1.57 -16.65
N LEU A 40 -6.23 2.20 -15.48
CA LEU A 40 -5.07 2.77 -14.79
C LEU A 40 -4.00 1.69 -14.52
N LYS A 41 -4.43 0.54 -13.99
CA LYS A 41 -3.55 -0.63 -13.76
C LYS A 41 -2.90 -1.15 -15.04
N ARG A 42 -3.53 -1.01 -16.20
CA ARG A 42 -2.96 -1.44 -17.48
C ARG A 42 -1.81 -0.53 -17.89
N ILE A 43 -1.97 0.79 -17.73
CA ILE A 43 -0.90 1.76 -18.04
C ILE A 43 0.29 1.57 -17.09
N CYS A 44 0.05 1.38 -15.79
CA CYS A 44 1.12 1.12 -14.82
C CYS A 44 1.93 -0.16 -15.11
N ARG A 45 1.38 -1.14 -15.84
CA ARG A 45 2.11 -2.37 -16.22
C ARG A 45 3.06 -2.17 -17.40
N THR A 46 2.95 -1.06 -18.12
CA THR A 46 3.78 -0.81 -19.29
C THR A 46 5.24 -0.60 -18.90
N SER A 47 5.51 0.12 -17.80
CA SER A 47 6.86 0.39 -17.29
C SER A 47 6.78 0.99 -15.89
N ASP A 48 7.84 0.82 -15.09
CA ASP A 48 7.99 1.44 -13.78
C ASP A 48 7.92 2.98 -13.83
N LEU A 49 8.28 3.59 -14.97
CA LEU A 49 8.13 5.03 -15.17
C LEU A 49 6.67 5.50 -15.08
N TYR A 50 5.71 4.66 -15.50
CA TYR A 50 4.28 4.97 -15.34
C TYR A 50 3.81 4.79 -13.90
N VAL A 51 4.43 3.88 -13.14
CA VAL A 51 4.17 3.74 -11.70
C VAL A 51 4.64 5.00 -10.97
N GLU A 52 5.84 5.49 -11.29
CA GLU A 52 6.35 6.74 -10.73
C GLU A 52 5.47 7.93 -11.12
N HIS A 53 5.05 8.02 -12.39
CA HIS A 53 4.16 9.08 -12.85
C HIS A 53 2.81 9.07 -12.14
N ALA A 54 2.17 7.90 -12.01
CA ALA A 54 0.94 7.73 -11.25
C ALA A 54 1.10 8.19 -9.80
N PHE A 55 2.21 7.81 -9.16
CA PHE A 55 2.51 8.21 -7.78
C PHE A 55 2.61 9.73 -7.65
N ARG A 56 3.29 10.42 -8.57
CA ARG A 56 3.38 11.89 -8.57
C ARG A 56 2.00 12.54 -8.69
N LEU A 57 1.16 12.06 -9.61
CA LEU A 57 -0.22 12.55 -9.78
C LEU A 57 -1.07 12.36 -8.52
N LEU A 58 -0.94 11.20 -7.87
CA LEU A 58 -1.65 10.88 -6.62
C LEU A 58 -1.18 11.78 -5.46
N MET A 59 0.11 12.10 -5.36
CA MET A 59 0.60 13.06 -4.36
C MET A 59 -0.03 14.44 -4.56
N THR A 60 -0.16 14.92 -5.80
CA THR A 60 -0.87 16.18 -6.10
C THR A 60 -2.34 16.14 -5.68
N GLN A 61 -3.01 14.98 -5.81
CA GLN A 61 -4.38 14.82 -5.33
C GLN A 61 -4.48 14.86 -3.80
N LEU A 62 -3.51 14.32 -3.05
CA LEU A 62 -3.49 14.36 -1.59
C LEU A 62 -3.37 15.78 -1.02
N GLU A 63 -2.67 16.67 -1.72
CA GLU A 63 -2.53 18.08 -1.34
C GLU A 63 -3.86 18.84 -1.37
N LYS A 64 -4.86 18.35 -2.11
CA LYS A 64 -6.19 18.94 -2.15
C LYS A 64 -6.86 18.89 -0.77
N GLY A 65 -7.53 19.96 -0.39
CA GLY A 65 -8.24 20.11 0.88
C GLY A 65 -9.58 19.37 0.94
N HIS A 66 -9.66 18.15 0.43
CA HIS A 66 -10.92 17.41 0.29
C HIS A 66 -10.79 15.97 0.78
N ALA A 67 -11.62 15.58 1.77
CA ALA A 67 -11.51 14.27 2.42
C ALA A 67 -11.79 13.11 1.45
N GLU A 68 -12.80 13.23 0.59
CA GLU A 68 -13.14 12.20 -0.40
C GLU A 68 -12.01 11.99 -1.42
N ILE A 69 -11.39 13.07 -1.93
CA ILE A 69 -10.23 12.97 -2.83
C ILE A 69 -9.09 12.19 -2.15
N ARG A 70 -8.83 12.48 -0.88
CA ARG A 70 -7.78 11.80 -0.11
C ARG A 70 -8.11 10.34 0.13
N LEU A 71 -9.37 10.00 0.40
CA LEU A 71 -9.84 8.63 0.55
C LEU A 71 -9.67 7.84 -0.74
N SER A 72 -10.17 8.36 -1.87
CA SER A 72 -10.04 7.71 -3.17
C SER A 72 -8.56 7.57 -3.57
N THR A 73 -7.74 8.57 -3.30
CA THR A 73 -6.29 8.50 -3.53
C THR A 73 -5.65 7.37 -2.72
N PHE A 74 -5.99 7.25 -1.43
CA PHE A 74 -5.53 6.15 -0.59
C PHE A 74 -5.97 4.78 -1.14
N GLN A 75 -7.23 4.63 -1.55
CA GLN A 75 -7.73 3.38 -2.15
C GLN A 75 -6.99 3.01 -3.44
N ILE A 76 -6.63 3.99 -4.28
CA ILE A 76 -5.86 3.74 -5.51
C ILE A 76 -4.46 3.24 -5.16
N ILE A 77 -3.80 3.89 -4.18
CA ILE A 77 -2.48 3.49 -3.70
C ILE A 77 -2.54 2.06 -3.15
N ASP A 78 -3.49 1.75 -2.28
CA ASP A 78 -3.67 0.41 -1.71
C ASP A 78 -3.84 -0.66 -2.79
N GLU A 79 -4.70 -0.42 -3.79
CA GLU A 79 -4.93 -1.34 -4.91
C GLU A 79 -3.69 -1.52 -5.82
N LEU A 80 -2.89 -0.46 -6.01
CA LEU A 80 -1.63 -0.55 -6.76
C LEU A 80 -0.56 -1.34 -5.98
N PHE A 81 -0.49 -1.17 -4.66
CA PHE A 81 0.49 -1.82 -3.78
C PHE A 81 0.17 -3.30 -3.53
N ASN A 82 -1.11 -3.65 -3.29
CA ASN A 82 -1.57 -5.02 -3.04
C ASN A 82 -1.35 -5.98 -4.23
N ARG A 83 -1.04 -5.44 -5.42
CA ARG A 83 -0.73 -6.23 -6.62
C ARG A 83 0.75 -6.28 -6.99
N SER A 84 1.62 -5.50 -6.35
CA SER A 84 3.06 -5.74 -6.52
C SER A 84 3.38 -7.07 -5.83
N HIS A 85 3.84 -8.06 -6.58
CA HIS A 85 4.26 -9.37 -6.03
C HIS A 85 5.32 -9.25 -4.93
N ALA A 86 5.96 -8.08 -4.79
CA ALA A 86 6.93 -7.79 -3.74
C ALA A 86 6.33 -7.71 -2.32
N PHE A 87 5.02 -7.52 -2.16
CA PHE A 87 4.38 -7.28 -0.86
C PHE A 87 3.25 -8.24 -0.46
N GLN A 88 2.97 -9.27 -1.26
CA GLN A 88 2.13 -10.39 -0.79
C GLN A 88 2.92 -11.25 0.19
N THR A 89 3.08 -10.78 1.42
CA THR A 89 3.29 -11.69 2.55
C THR A 89 1.95 -12.35 2.82
N ASP A 90 1.85 -13.65 2.56
CA ASP A 90 0.74 -14.51 2.96
C ASP A 90 0.46 -14.33 4.48
N GLN A 91 -0.43 -13.40 4.84
CA GLN A 91 -0.76 -13.10 6.24
C GLN A 91 -1.61 -14.19 6.89
N ASP A 92 -2.13 -15.12 6.09
CA ASP A 92 -2.99 -16.24 6.52
C ASP A 92 -2.25 -17.59 6.57
N GLN A 93 -0.96 -17.63 6.22
CA GLN A 93 -0.23 -18.89 6.26
C GLN A 93 0.16 -19.23 7.71
N PRO A 94 -0.26 -20.40 8.24
CA PRO A 94 0.19 -20.84 9.55
C PRO A 94 1.72 -20.96 9.53
N LEU A 95 2.36 -20.50 10.61
CA LEU A 95 3.81 -20.64 10.76
C LEU A 95 4.21 -22.10 10.49
N PRO A 96 5.31 -22.32 9.75
CA PRO A 96 5.73 -23.66 9.37
C PRO A 96 6.01 -24.53 10.61
N PRO A 97 5.80 -25.86 10.53
CA PRO A 97 6.16 -26.78 11.61
C PRO A 97 7.67 -26.71 11.92
N PRO A 98 8.10 -27.01 13.17
CA PRO A 98 7.35 -27.63 14.27
C PRO A 98 6.52 -26.64 15.09
N LYS A 99 5.30 -27.06 15.48
CA LYS A 99 4.32 -26.24 16.23
C LYS A 99 4.89 -25.57 17.48
N ALA A 100 5.77 -26.27 18.20
CA ALA A 100 6.42 -25.75 19.40
C ALA A 100 7.31 -24.52 19.11
N ALA A 101 8.07 -24.54 18.00
CA ALA A 101 8.89 -23.42 17.57
C ALA A 101 8.02 -22.25 17.09
N ALA A 102 6.95 -22.53 16.35
CA ALA A 102 5.99 -21.52 15.91
C ALA A 102 5.31 -20.80 17.09
N GLN A 103 4.89 -21.53 18.11
CA GLN A 103 4.29 -20.96 19.34
C GLN A 103 5.30 -20.11 20.10
N LYS A 104 6.53 -20.62 20.26
CA LYS A 104 7.62 -19.87 20.90
C LYS A 104 7.95 -18.58 20.14
N LEU A 105 8.03 -18.64 18.81
CA LEU A 105 8.28 -17.49 17.96
C LEU A 105 7.20 -16.41 18.12
N ARG A 106 5.92 -16.79 18.16
CA ARG A 106 4.82 -15.86 18.43
C ARG A 106 4.97 -15.18 19.80
N ALA A 107 5.25 -15.97 20.84
CA ALA A 107 5.38 -15.47 22.20
C ALA A 107 6.59 -14.52 22.34
N ASP A 108 7.74 -14.91 21.82
CA ASP A 108 8.97 -14.11 21.88
C ASP A 108 8.83 -12.82 21.07
N THR A 109 8.20 -12.88 19.90
CA THR A 109 7.95 -11.70 19.06
C THR A 109 7.02 -10.71 19.75
N LEU A 110 5.91 -11.18 20.32
CA LEU A 110 4.98 -10.31 21.06
C LEU A 110 5.66 -9.65 22.26
N LYS A 111 6.47 -10.41 23.01
CA LYS A 111 7.25 -9.91 24.13
C LYS A 111 8.28 -8.86 23.70
N ALA A 112 8.98 -9.08 22.59
CA ALA A 112 9.94 -8.11 22.06
C ALA A 112 9.24 -6.80 21.65
N VAL A 113 8.09 -6.87 20.97
CA VAL A 113 7.33 -5.68 20.59
C VAL A 113 6.81 -4.93 21.82
N GLN A 114 6.36 -5.63 22.87
CA GLN A 114 5.98 -5.02 24.15
C GLN A 114 7.15 -4.24 24.77
N GLN A 115 8.32 -4.87 24.86
CA GLN A 115 9.51 -4.25 25.44
C GLN A 115 9.98 -3.04 24.62
N TRP A 116 9.93 -3.13 23.29
CA TRP A 116 10.26 -1.99 22.43
C TRP A 116 9.25 -0.86 22.56
N HIS A 117 7.96 -1.19 22.70
CA HIS A 117 6.92 -0.21 22.96
C HIS A 117 7.17 0.51 24.29
N GLU A 118 7.39 -0.22 25.38
CA GLU A 118 7.68 0.38 26.69
C GLU A 118 8.94 1.26 26.65
N LYS A 119 9.98 0.82 25.93
CA LYS A 119 11.27 1.51 25.88
C LYS A 119 11.33 2.70 24.93
N TYR A 120 10.59 2.68 23.82
CA TYR A 120 10.75 3.63 22.71
C TYR A 120 9.44 4.29 22.22
N SER A 121 8.30 4.01 22.86
CA SER A 121 6.98 4.56 22.45
C SER A 121 6.92 6.08 22.43
N SER A 122 7.66 6.77 23.30
CA SER A 122 7.71 8.24 23.35
C SER A 122 8.41 8.86 22.13
N GLY A 123 9.30 8.13 21.45
CA GLY A 123 10.06 8.60 20.28
C GLY A 123 9.54 8.10 18.93
N TYR A 124 8.82 6.97 18.88
CA TYR A 124 8.42 6.31 17.63
C TYR A 124 6.93 5.96 17.60
N LYS A 125 6.10 6.93 17.19
CA LYS A 125 4.63 6.79 17.11
C LYS A 125 4.14 5.61 16.26
N LYS A 126 4.90 5.21 15.22
CA LYS A 126 4.60 4.04 14.37
C LYS A 126 4.72 2.71 15.13
N LEU A 127 5.61 2.62 16.12
CA LEU A 127 5.79 1.43 16.95
C LEU A 127 4.61 1.25 17.93
N ALA A 128 4.09 2.35 18.47
CA ALA A 128 2.88 2.34 19.30
C ALA A 128 1.63 1.90 18.52
N LEU A 129 1.51 2.31 17.26
CA LEU A 129 0.44 1.84 16.37
C LEU A 129 0.58 0.34 16.07
N GLY A 130 1.77 -0.14 15.73
CA GLY A 130 2.01 -1.57 15.48
C GLY A 130 1.75 -2.45 16.71
N PHE A 131 2.16 -1.99 17.90
CA PHE A 131 1.89 -2.70 19.15
C PHE A 131 0.39 -2.77 19.49
N ASN A 132 -0.33 -1.66 19.33
CA ASN A 132 -1.78 -1.65 19.55
C ASN A 132 -2.51 -2.55 18.54
N TYR A 133 -2.11 -2.54 17.27
CA TYR A 133 -2.67 -3.44 16.26
C TYR A 133 -2.51 -4.91 16.66
N LEU A 134 -1.29 -5.32 17.02
CA LEU A 134 -1.00 -6.70 17.48
C LEU A 134 -1.77 -7.10 18.75
N LYS A 135 -2.06 -6.14 19.64
CA LYS A 135 -2.84 -6.37 20.87
C LYS A 135 -4.35 -6.49 20.60
N THR A 136 -4.85 -5.83 19.56
CA THR A 136 -6.29 -5.74 19.25
C THR A 136 -6.75 -6.82 18.27
N CYS A 137 -5.83 -7.42 17.51
CA CYS A 137 -6.09 -8.62 16.70
C CYS A 137 -6.36 -9.85 17.59
N LYS A 138 -7.53 -9.91 18.23
CA LYS A 138 -8.06 -11.07 18.95
C LYS A 138 -8.92 -12.01 18.10
N HIS A 139 -8.99 -11.81 16.77
CA HIS A 139 -9.92 -12.56 15.91
C HIS A 139 -9.30 -13.49 14.86
N VAL A 140 -8.09 -14.05 15.09
CA VAL A 140 -7.63 -15.22 14.32
C VAL A 140 -6.99 -16.27 15.24
N CYS A 141 -7.74 -16.66 16.27
CA CYS A 141 -7.62 -17.95 16.94
C CYS A 141 -9.06 -18.43 17.21
N SER A 142 -9.72 -18.98 16.20
CA SER A 142 -10.95 -19.78 16.34
C SER A 142 -11.15 -20.64 15.10
N GLN A 143 -10.33 -21.68 14.94
CA GLN A 143 -10.73 -23.06 14.66
C GLN A 143 -9.50 -23.97 14.77
#